data_AF-A0A7X9XEU8-F1
#
_entry.id   AF-A0A7X9XEU8-F1
#
_cell.length_a   1.000
_cell.length_b   1.000
_cell.length_c   1.000
_cell.angle_alpha   90.00
_cell.angle_beta   90.00
_cell.angle_gamma   90.00
#
_symmetry.space_group_name_H-M   'P 1'
#
loop_
_entity.id
_entity.type
_entity.pdbx_description
1 polymer ?
#
loop_
_entity_poly.entity_id
_entity_poly.type
_entity_poly.pdbx_seq_one_letter_code
_entity_poly.pdbx_strand_id
1 'polypeptide(L)'
;MDLKSGQQKIGYGDKVASIKVRKEQNRKKLKRKDVANEVIAIEKELGIQTDLLVKSNMYSIVGLILILCGLSMPIFIIFGIIAEVFSLKAIFSSECKKQNLWHKCIVFYVKGMYNQAKAFCLRLDDEEKGRRAYKTFIKMVDKAITDVEC
;
A
#
# COMPACT_ATOMS: atom_id res chain seq x y z
N MET A 1 -23.47 -56.31 30.78
CA MET A 1 -23.02 -55.29 31.76
C MET A 1 -21.52 -55.50 31.89
N ASP A 2 -20.60 -54.60 31.58
CA ASP A 2 -20.63 -53.19 31.25
C ASP A 2 -19.44 -52.85 30.33
N LEU A 3 -19.69 -51.92 29.42
CA LEU A 3 -18.71 -51.26 28.55
C LEU A 3 -18.02 -50.14 29.34
N LYS A 4 -16.68 -50.07 29.34
CA LYS A 4 -15.98 -48.78 29.51
C LYS A 4 -14.77 -48.67 28.59
N SER A 5 -15.02 -48.07 27.43
CA SER A 5 -14.04 -47.47 26.54
C SER A 5 -13.59 -46.12 27.11
N GLY A 6 -12.32 -46.00 27.48
CA GLY A 6 -11.69 -44.73 27.82
C GLY A 6 -11.10 -44.08 26.57
N GLN A 7 -11.86 -43.23 25.88
CA GLN A 7 -11.32 -42.37 24.82
C GLN A 7 -10.63 -41.15 25.44
N GLN A 8 -9.29 -41.12 25.36
CA GLN A 8 -8.51 -39.89 25.53
C GLN A 8 -8.69 -39.00 24.29
N LYS A 9 -9.49 -37.93 24.42
CA LYS A 9 -9.48 -36.80 23.48
C LYS A 9 -8.23 -35.95 23.74
N ILE A 10 -7.17 -36.19 22.97
CA ILE A 10 -5.99 -35.30 22.97
C ILE A 10 -6.26 -34.15 22.00
N GLY A 11 -6.08 -32.94 22.51
CA GLY A 11 -6.52 -31.67 21.93
C GLY A 11 -5.97 -31.38 20.54
N TYR A 12 -6.87 -31.27 19.58
CA TYR A 12 -6.62 -30.75 18.24
C TYR A 12 -6.51 -29.22 18.20
N GLY A 13 -6.81 -28.52 19.31
CA GLY A 13 -6.85 -27.05 19.39
C GLY A 13 -5.47 -26.37 19.43
N ASP A 14 -4.49 -26.96 20.12
CA ASP A 14 -3.20 -26.29 20.37
C ASP A 14 -2.23 -26.30 19.17
N LYS A 15 -2.39 -27.24 18.25
CA LYS A 15 -1.60 -27.30 17.01
C LYS A 15 -2.04 -26.23 15.99
N VAL A 16 -3.31 -25.82 16.00
CA VAL A 16 -3.84 -24.82 15.04
C VAL A 16 -3.41 -23.40 15.44
N ALA A 17 -3.35 -23.10 16.74
CA ALA A 17 -2.90 -21.81 17.24
C ALA A 17 -1.40 -21.56 16.97
N SER A 18 -0.56 -22.59 17.15
CA SER A 18 0.89 -22.47 16.95
C SER A 18 1.31 -22.31 15.47
N ILE A 19 0.54 -22.85 14.52
CA ILE A 19 0.77 -22.63 13.07
C ILE A 19 0.37 -21.20 12.66
N LYS A 20 -0.73 -20.67 13.21
CA LYS A 20 -1.21 -19.29 12.95
C LYS A 20 -0.16 -18.27 13.39
N VAL A 21 0.36 -18.40 14.60
CA VAL A 21 1.35 -17.47 15.17
C VAL A 21 2.69 -17.52 14.40
N ARG A 22 3.09 -18.69 13.89
CA ARG A 22 4.35 -18.85 13.13
C ARG A 22 4.25 -18.29 11.69
N LYS A 23 3.10 -18.38 11.03
CA LYS A 23 2.84 -17.68 9.74
C LYS A 23 2.83 -16.16 9.92
N GLU A 24 2.34 -15.68 11.05
CA GLU A 24 2.22 -14.25 11.36
C GLU A 24 3.57 -13.58 11.70
N GLN A 25 4.50 -14.34 12.30
CA GLN A 25 5.88 -13.88 12.51
C GLN A 25 6.76 -13.93 11.26
N ASN A 26 6.58 -14.92 10.36
CA ASN A 26 7.32 -14.96 9.10
C ASN A 26 6.84 -13.91 8.08
N ARG A 27 5.56 -13.50 8.09
CA ARG A 27 5.08 -12.34 7.30
C ARG A 27 5.62 -11.00 7.78
N LYS A 28 5.91 -10.84 9.08
CA LYS A 28 6.47 -9.60 9.65
C LYS A 28 7.95 -9.37 9.30
N LYS A 29 8.65 -10.38 8.76
CA LYS A 29 10.08 -10.33 8.40
C LYS A 29 10.35 -10.27 6.89
N LEU A 30 9.34 -10.11 6.03
CA LEU A 30 9.59 -9.52 4.71
C LEU A 30 10.05 -8.08 4.94
N LYS A 31 11.35 -7.85 4.78
CA LYS A 31 12.05 -6.60 5.07
C LYS A 31 11.30 -5.46 4.38
N ARG A 32 11.00 -4.36 5.08
CA ARG A 32 10.39 -3.16 4.48
C ARG A 32 11.11 -2.65 3.21
N LYS A 33 12.41 -2.93 3.08
CA LYS A 33 13.21 -2.66 1.88
C LYS A 33 12.77 -3.45 0.63
N ASP A 34 12.23 -4.66 0.81
CA ASP A 34 11.77 -5.52 -0.29
C ASP A 34 10.46 -4.99 -0.87
N VAL A 35 9.52 -4.63 0.00
CA VAL A 35 8.19 -4.12 -0.39
C VAL A 35 8.30 -2.87 -1.27
N ALA A 36 9.20 -1.93 -0.92
CA ALA A 36 9.37 -0.71 -1.72
C ALA A 36 9.92 -1.02 -3.12
N ASN A 37 10.88 -1.94 -3.23
CA ASN A 37 11.47 -2.32 -4.51
C ASN A 37 10.47 -3.10 -5.38
N GLU A 38 9.68 -4.00 -4.78
CA GLU A 38 8.62 -4.72 -5.49
C GLU A 38 7.50 -3.79 -5.97
N VAL A 39 7.13 -2.80 -5.14
CA VAL A 39 6.16 -1.76 -5.56
C VAL A 39 6.69 -1.01 -6.78
N ILE A 40 7.94 -0.55 -6.76
CA ILE A 40 8.56 0.15 -7.89
C ILE A 40 8.64 -0.75 -9.14
N ALA A 41 8.93 -2.05 -8.97
CA ALA A 41 8.97 -2.99 -10.09
C ALA A 41 7.61 -3.14 -10.76
N ILE A 42 6.54 -3.30 -9.98
CA ILE A 42 5.17 -3.39 -10.48
C ILE A 42 4.70 -2.07 -11.10
N GLU A 43 5.05 -0.93 -10.50
CA GLU A 43 4.75 0.40 -11.04
C GLU A 43 5.39 0.59 -12.44
N LYS A 44 6.65 0.17 -12.61
CA LYS A 44 7.32 0.18 -13.91
C LYS A 44 6.67 -0.76 -14.93
N GLU A 45 6.30 -1.97 -14.51
CA GLU A 45 5.63 -2.94 -15.38
C GLU A 45 4.27 -2.44 -15.88
N LEU A 46 3.51 -1.77 -15.00
CA LEU A 46 2.21 -1.20 -15.34
C LEU A 46 2.29 0.17 -16.03
N GLY A 47 3.49 0.78 -16.08
CA GLY A 47 3.69 2.13 -16.61
C GLY A 47 3.02 3.22 -15.77
N ILE A 48 2.84 2.99 -14.47
CA ILE A 48 2.19 3.93 -13.55
C ILE A 48 3.28 4.72 -12.83
N GLN A 49 3.21 6.04 -12.91
CA GLN A 49 4.09 6.91 -12.13
C GLN A 49 3.41 7.32 -10.83
N THR A 50 3.91 6.88 -9.69
CA THR A 50 3.48 7.35 -8.35
C THR A 50 4.45 8.37 -7.73
N ASP A 51 5.54 8.71 -8.45
CA ASP A 51 6.60 9.64 -8.03
C ASP A 51 6.11 11.01 -7.57
N LEU A 52 4.94 11.44 -8.06
CA LEU A 52 4.31 12.70 -7.69
C LEU A 52 3.94 12.76 -6.20
N LEU A 53 3.63 11.63 -5.55
CA LEU A 53 3.44 11.59 -4.09
C LEU A 53 4.75 11.89 -3.34
N VAL A 54 5.86 11.33 -3.80
CA VAL A 54 7.18 11.56 -3.19
C VAL A 54 7.61 13.02 -3.39
N LYS A 55 7.42 13.55 -4.59
CA LYS A 55 7.71 14.96 -4.91
C LYS A 55 6.85 15.91 -4.07
N SER A 56 5.54 15.67 -3.98
CA SER A 56 4.64 16.50 -3.17
C SER A 56 5.03 16.51 -1.70
N ASN A 57 5.40 15.34 -1.15
CA ASN A 57 5.85 15.25 0.24
C ASN A 57 7.18 15.98 0.46
N MET A 58 8.09 15.92 -0.52
CA MET A 58 9.35 16.67 -0.49
C MET A 58 9.12 18.19 -0.50
N TYR A 59 8.20 18.69 -1.34
CA TYR A 59 7.85 20.12 -1.35
C TYR A 59 7.29 20.59 -0.01
N SER A 60 6.43 19.79 0.64
CA SER A 60 5.90 20.12 1.96
C SER A 60 6.99 20.18 3.04
N ILE A 61 7.94 19.23 3.02
CA ILE A 61 9.08 19.23 3.94
C ILE A 61 9.96 20.48 3.73
N VAL A 62 10.26 20.82 2.47
CA VAL A 62 11.06 22.00 2.13
C VAL A 62 10.35 23.29 2.54
N GLY A 63 9.04 23.39 2.31
CA GLY A 63 8.22 24.53 2.73
C GLY A 63 8.23 24.71 4.24
N LEU A 64 8.04 23.63 5.01
CA LEU A 64 8.15 23.64 6.47
C LEU A 64 9.51 24.10 6.98
N ILE A 65 10.60 23.63 6.35
CA ILE A 65 11.97 24.04 6.70
C ILE A 65 12.14 25.54 6.44
N LEU A 66 11.67 26.04 5.30
CA LEU A 66 11.74 27.47 4.96
C LEU A 66 10.95 28.34 5.95
N ILE A 67 9.77 27.89 6.38
CA ILE A 67 8.98 28.58 7.40
C ILE A 67 9.72 28.62 8.74
N LEU A 68 10.33 27.51 9.16
CA LEU A 68 11.13 27.45 10.38
C LEU A 68 12.37 28.35 10.31
N CYS A 69 13.10 28.33 9.19
CA CYS A 69 14.22 29.24 8.94
C CYS A 69 13.76 30.71 8.88
N GLY A 70 12.50 30.94 8.53
CA GLY A 70 11.83 32.22 8.51
C GLY A 70 11.80 32.96 9.86
N LEU A 71 11.98 32.24 10.98
CA LEU A 71 12.15 32.85 12.30
C LEU A 71 13.42 33.72 12.40
N SER A 72 14.43 33.45 11.56
CA SER A 72 15.68 34.21 11.51
C SER A 72 15.70 35.29 10.41
N MET A 73 14.98 35.07 9.31
CA MET A 73 14.82 36.05 8.22
C MET A 73 13.39 35.98 7.65
N PRO A 74 12.57 37.03 7.80
CA PRO A 74 11.15 36.98 7.45
C PRO A 74 10.88 36.76 5.94
N ILE A 75 11.86 37.05 5.07
CA ILE A 75 11.78 36.75 3.63
C ILE A 75 11.55 35.26 3.34
N PHE A 76 12.14 34.35 4.13
CA PHE A 76 11.95 32.91 3.92
C PHE A 76 10.53 32.43 4.25
N ILE A 77 9.79 33.16 5.10
CA ILE A 77 8.40 32.84 5.40
C ILE A 77 7.54 32.96 4.14
N ILE A 78 7.74 34.01 3.34
CA ILE A 78 6.98 34.23 2.11
C ILE A 78 7.23 33.09 1.11
N PHE A 79 8.50 32.72 0.90
CA PHE A 79 8.85 31.61 0.02
C PHE A 79 8.32 30.26 0.54
N GLY A 80 8.36 30.04 1.85
CA GLY A 80 7.79 28.85 2.49
C GLY A 80 6.29 28.73 2.28
N ILE A 81 5.54 29.83 2.46
CA ILE A 81 4.09 29.86 2.22
C ILE A 81 3.78 29.56 0.74
N ILE A 82 4.52 30.17 -0.20
CA ILE A 82 4.33 29.91 -1.63
C ILE A 82 4.56 28.43 -1.95
N ALA A 83 5.66 27.85 -1.46
CA ALA A 83 5.95 26.42 -1.63
C ALA A 83 4.83 25.53 -1.09
N GLU A 84 4.26 25.88 0.06
CA GLU A 84 3.19 25.10 0.69
C GLU A 84 1.87 25.20 -0.07
N VAL A 85 1.55 26.36 -0.64
CA VAL A 85 0.39 26.52 -1.53
C VAL A 85 0.55 25.65 -2.79
N PHE A 86 1.74 25.59 -3.39
CA PHE A 86 2.01 24.70 -4.52
C PHE A 86 1.90 23.23 -4.14
N SER A 87 2.42 22.85 -2.97
CA SER A 87 2.30 21.49 -2.43
C SER A 87 0.83 21.10 -2.23
N LEU A 88 0.04 21.96 -1.57
CA LEU A 88 -1.40 21.76 -1.38
C LEU A 88 -2.11 21.61 -2.72
N LYS A 89 -1.84 22.49 -3.69
CA LYS A 89 -2.43 22.41 -5.03
C LYS A 89 -2.09 21.09 -5.72
N ALA A 90 -0.87 20.60 -5.57
CA ALA A 90 -0.46 19.29 -6.09
C ALA A 90 -1.22 18.14 -5.41
N ILE A 91 -1.37 18.16 -4.07
CA ILE A 91 -2.11 17.15 -3.30
C ILE A 91 -3.60 17.10 -3.70
N PHE A 92 -4.20 18.27 -3.91
CA PHE A 92 -5.62 18.38 -4.29
C PHE A 92 -5.89 18.06 -5.76
N SER A 93 -4.86 17.97 -6.61
CA SER A 93 -5.00 17.56 -8.00
C SER A 93 -5.63 16.17 -8.11
N SER A 94 -6.53 16.00 -9.08
CA SER A 94 -7.14 14.70 -9.41
C SER A 94 -6.07 13.65 -9.74
N GLU A 95 -4.94 14.04 -10.33
CA GLU A 95 -3.81 13.16 -10.63
C GLU A 95 -3.19 12.57 -9.37
N CYS A 96 -2.95 13.39 -8.34
CA CYS A 96 -2.38 12.92 -7.08
C CYS A 96 -3.32 11.93 -6.37
N LYS A 97 -4.64 12.17 -6.44
CA LYS A 97 -5.63 11.22 -5.91
C LYS A 97 -5.60 9.88 -6.65
N LYS A 98 -5.55 9.91 -7.99
CA LYS A 98 -5.43 8.71 -8.83
C LYS A 98 -4.16 7.93 -8.52
N GLN A 99 -3.02 8.62 -8.42
CA GLN A 99 -1.72 8.00 -8.09
C GLN A 99 -1.71 7.41 -6.67
N ASN A 100 -2.34 8.07 -5.70
CA ASN A 100 -2.42 7.56 -4.33
C ASN A 100 -3.28 6.29 -4.26
N LEU A 101 -4.37 6.24 -5.02
CA LEU A 101 -5.17 5.02 -5.17
C LEU A 101 -4.34 3.89 -5.77
N TRP A 102 -3.65 4.14 -6.88
CA TRP A 102 -2.76 3.17 -7.52
C TRP A 102 -1.67 2.65 -6.58
N HIS A 103 -0.97 3.57 -5.90
CA HIS A 103 0.05 3.21 -4.92
C HIS A 103 -0.51 2.30 -3.82
N LYS A 104 -1.69 2.62 -3.27
CA LYS A 104 -2.36 1.76 -2.28
C LYS A 104 -2.70 0.38 -2.85
N CYS A 105 -3.20 0.30 -4.08
CA CYS A 105 -3.51 -0.97 -4.73
C CYS A 105 -2.28 -1.88 -4.80
N ILE A 106 -1.16 -1.34 -5.29
CA ILE A 106 0.09 -2.07 -5.47
C ILE A 106 0.67 -2.46 -4.10
N VAL A 107 0.66 -1.56 -3.13
CA VAL A 107 1.12 -1.85 -1.76
C VAL A 107 0.29 -2.96 -1.11
N PHE A 108 -1.04 -2.96 -1.28
CA PHE A 108 -1.88 -4.04 -0.75
C PHE A 108 -1.64 -5.36 -1.47
N TYR A 109 -1.39 -5.34 -2.78
CA TYR A 109 -1.04 -6.52 -3.56
C TYR A 109 0.28 -7.14 -3.07
N VAL A 110 1.34 -6.34 -2.94
CA VAL A 110 2.65 -6.77 -2.45
C VAL A 110 2.57 -7.29 -1.00
N LYS A 111 1.71 -6.70 -0.17
CA LYS A 111 1.45 -7.19 1.20
C LYS A 111 0.62 -8.48 1.26
N GLY A 112 0.20 -9.03 0.11
CA GLY A 112 -0.64 -10.23 0.04
C GLY A 112 -2.07 -10.01 0.55
N MET A 113 -2.57 -8.78 0.47
CA MET A 113 -3.93 -8.37 0.86
C MET A 113 -4.79 -8.17 -0.39
N TYR A 114 -4.92 -9.22 -1.20
CA TYR A 114 -5.47 -9.15 -2.57
C TYR A 114 -6.91 -8.63 -2.64
N ASN A 115 -7.78 -9.03 -1.69
CA ASN A 115 -9.16 -8.53 -1.62
C ASN A 115 -9.21 -7.01 -1.38
N GLN A 116 -8.29 -6.47 -0.57
CA GLN A 116 -8.20 -5.02 -0.36
C GLN A 116 -7.63 -4.32 -1.59
N ALA A 117 -6.60 -4.89 -2.22
CA ALA A 117 -6.05 -4.37 -3.47
C ALA A 117 -7.15 -4.24 -4.55
N LYS A 118 -7.96 -5.28 -4.74
CA LYS A 118 -9.10 -5.27 -5.66
C LYS A 118 -10.13 -4.20 -5.31
N ALA A 119 -10.52 -4.11 -4.03
CA ALA A 119 -11.49 -3.11 -3.57
C ALA A 119 -11.02 -1.67 -3.79
N PHE A 120 -9.72 -1.39 -3.60
CA PHE A 120 -9.15 -0.08 -3.90
C PHE A 120 -9.04 0.20 -5.40
N CYS A 121 -8.71 -0.81 -6.21
CA CYS A 121 -8.64 -0.65 -7.67
C CYS A 121 -10.00 -0.33 -8.28
N LEU A 122 -11.09 -0.91 -7.75
CA LEU A 122 -12.45 -0.63 -8.22
C LEU A 122 -12.89 0.83 -8.00
N ARG A 123 -12.23 1.55 -7.08
CA ARG A 123 -12.48 2.97 -6.80
C ARG A 123 -11.78 3.92 -7.77
N LEU A 124 -10.97 3.41 -8.70
CA LEU A 124 -10.40 4.22 -9.77
C LEU A 124 -11.50 4.73 -10.71
N ASP A 125 -11.29 5.89 -11.31
CA ASP A 125 -12.22 6.46 -12.29
C ASP A 125 -12.33 5.57 -13.53
N ASP A 126 -13.44 5.66 -14.26
CA ASP A 126 -13.70 4.80 -15.42
C ASP A 126 -12.67 5.00 -16.55
N GLU A 127 -12.09 6.20 -16.64
CA GLU A 127 -10.97 6.50 -17.54
C GLU A 127 -9.75 5.60 -17.25
N GLU A 128 -9.40 5.40 -15.98
CA GLU A 128 -8.30 4.52 -15.56
C GLU A 128 -8.66 3.05 -15.76
N LYS A 129 -9.92 2.67 -15.54
CA LYS A 129 -10.41 1.29 -15.79
C LYS A 129 -10.31 0.90 -17.27
N GLY A 130 -10.41 1.87 -18.17
CA GLY A 130 -10.20 1.69 -19.60
C GLY A 130 -8.75 1.35 -19.98
N ARG A 131 -7.78 1.72 -19.15
CA ARG A 131 -6.34 1.57 -19.46
C ARG A 131 -5.88 0.11 -19.36
N ARG A 132 -4.84 -0.20 -20.14
CA ARG A 132 -4.20 -1.53 -20.15
C ARG A 132 -3.63 -1.90 -18.77
N ALA A 133 -3.10 -0.93 -18.04
CA ALA A 133 -2.56 -1.10 -16.69
C ALA A 133 -3.60 -1.71 -15.74
N TYR A 134 -4.82 -1.15 -15.71
CA TYR A 134 -5.92 -1.66 -14.88
C TYR A 134 -6.26 -3.11 -15.20
N LYS A 135 -6.48 -3.43 -16.48
CA LYS A 135 -6.84 -4.79 -16.91
C LYS A 135 -5.75 -5.81 -16.55
N THR A 136 -4.49 -5.40 -16.65
CA THR A 136 -3.34 -6.25 -16.32
C THR A 136 -3.27 -6.48 -14.82
N PHE A 137 -3.36 -5.42 -14.03
CA PHE A 137 -3.29 -5.51 -12.58
C PHE A 137 -4.44 -6.32 -11.98
N ILE A 138 -5.69 -6.12 -12.43
CA ILE A 138 -6.83 -6.91 -11.96
C ILE A 138 -6.63 -8.41 -12.25
N LYS A 139 -6.12 -8.77 -13.44
CA LYS A 139 -5.80 -10.17 -13.75
C LYS A 139 -4.72 -10.75 -12.82
N MET A 140 -3.69 -9.95 -12.50
CA MET A 140 -2.65 -10.37 -11.54
C MET A 140 -3.23 -10.58 -10.14
N VAL A 141 -4.12 -9.69 -9.70
CA VAL A 141 -4.82 -9.79 -8.40
C VAL A 141 -5.73 -11.02 -8.38
N ASP A 142 -6.55 -11.24 -9.40
CA ASP A 142 -7.48 -12.36 -9.47
C ASP A 142 -6.75 -13.70 -9.49
N LYS A 143 -5.65 -13.81 -10.26
CA LYS A 143 -4.80 -14.99 -10.25
C LYS A 143 -4.22 -15.28 -8.86
N ALA A 144 -3.71 -14.25 -8.19
CA ALA A 144 -3.15 -14.38 -6.85
C ALA A 144 -4.19 -14.76 -5.78
N ILE A 145 -5.46 -14.37 -5.96
CA ILE A 145 -6.56 -14.82 -5.09
C ILE A 145 -6.78 -16.32 -5.27
N THR A 146 -6.92 -16.79 -6.51
CA THR A 146 -7.12 -18.21 -6.81
C THR A 146 -5.97 -19.08 -6.30
N ASP A 147 -4.72 -18.64 -6.48
CA ASP A 147 -3.53 -19.36 -6.03
C ASP A 147 -3.43 -19.49 -4.49
N VAL A 148 -4.15 -18.65 -3.73
CA VAL A 148 -4.17 -18.67 -2.25
C VAL A 148 -5.35 -19.48 -1.71
N GLU A 149 -6.43 -19.61 -2.49
CA GLU A 149 -7.62 -20.38 -2.12
C GLU A 149 -7.50 -21.87 -2.49
N CYS A 150 -6.58 -22.24 -3.39
CA CYS A 150 -6.18 -23.63 -3.67
C CYS A 150 -5.11 -24.14 -2.68
#